data_AF-A0A847YJG4-F1
#
_entry.id   AF-A0A847YJG4-F1
#
_cell.length_a   1.000
_cell.length_b   1.000
_cell.length_c   1.000
_cell.angle_alpha   90.00
_cell.angle_beta   90.00
_cell.angle_gamma   90.00
#
_symmetry.space_group_name_H-M   'P 1'
#
loop_
_entity.id
_entity.type
_entity.pdbx_description
1 polymer ?
#
loop_
_entity_poly.entity_id
_entity_poly.type
_entity_poly.pdbx_seq_one_letter_code
_entity_poly.pdbx_strand_id
1 'polypeptide(L)'
;MLRSNDQGDSGTPPALDSRGGSNAKPVVDCEARKMHVRWGSPEPWLRGPWLTAVARHETPLVPRSDWEPICRYREGQIEHWEYEMRLSHGVRLQRQITYLGRDGVLFLADAILSTRRACWAVEVACGIGPGVLRADGPSPADPPPGNGSATWLTPLVPTENLDPEADSPKIGSGTATWGGRFEGRAAFLPCVFLTARSEAERQSPPLWRSLTVTERGQVVAADTAVAYRVQLAARQWVFYRSLAAPGNRAFLGCNFAGESLVGTFGKKGVAALLEVQLEE
;
A
#
# COMPACT_ATOMS: atom_id res chain seq x y z
N MET A 1 6.50 -3.88 19.26
CA MET A 1 6.49 -5.37 19.28
C MET A 1 5.65 -5.90 18.11
N LEU A 2 6.21 -6.74 17.24
CA LEU A 2 5.50 -7.34 16.08
C LEU A 2 4.96 -8.71 16.49
N ARG A 3 3.67 -8.99 16.24
CA ARG A 3 3.05 -10.29 16.54
C ARG A 3 2.49 -10.89 15.25
N SER A 4 2.94 -12.09 14.90
CA SER A 4 2.28 -12.97 13.94
C SER A 4 1.38 -13.95 14.71
N ASN A 5 0.13 -14.11 14.26
CA ASN A 5 -0.77 -15.12 14.79
C ASN A 5 -0.71 -16.35 13.88
N ASP A 6 0.13 -17.32 14.26
CA ASP A 6 0.09 -18.67 13.70
C ASP A 6 -0.42 -19.63 14.79
N GLN A 7 -1.74 -19.79 14.87
CA GLN A 7 -2.36 -20.92 15.58
C GLN A 7 -3.37 -21.61 14.67
N GLY A 8 -3.10 -22.90 14.45
CA GLY A 8 -3.64 -23.71 13.37
C GLY A 8 -5.11 -24.10 13.46
N ASP A 9 -5.66 -24.34 12.28
CA ASP A 9 -6.79 -25.22 12.06
C ASP A 9 -6.42 -26.13 10.86
N SER A 10 -6.25 -27.43 11.14
CA SER A 10 -5.85 -28.45 10.17
C SER A 10 -7.04 -28.83 9.29
N GLY A 11 -7.39 -27.96 8.35
CA GLY A 11 -8.25 -28.29 7.21
C GLY A 11 -7.38 -28.42 5.97
N THR A 12 -7.09 -29.65 5.54
CA THR A 12 -6.36 -29.95 4.31
C THR A 12 -7.01 -29.21 3.12
N PRO A 13 -6.35 -28.23 2.48
CA PRO A 13 -6.89 -27.60 1.28
C PRO A 13 -6.84 -28.61 0.12
N PRO A 14 -7.74 -28.53 -0.86
CA PRO A 14 -7.72 -29.43 -2.00
C PRO A 14 -6.39 -29.27 -2.75
N ALA A 15 -5.77 -30.41 -3.07
CA ALA A 15 -4.53 -30.47 -3.83
C ALA A 15 -4.71 -29.77 -5.18
N LEU A 16 -4.05 -28.63 -5.34
CA LEU A 16 -3.92 -27.95 -6.62
C LEU A 16 -2.88 -28.71 -7.45
N ASP A 17 -3.37 -29.26 -8.55
CA ASP A 17 -2.62 -29.99 -9.58
C ASP A 17 -1.36 -29.22 -9.97
N SER A 18 -0.20 -29.86 -9.73
CA SER A 18 1.12 -29.33 -10.01
C SER A 18 1.39 -29.42 -11.51
N ARG A 19 1.01 -28.38 -12.26
CA ARG A 19 1.46 -28.20 -13.65
C ARG A 19 2.13 -26.83 -13.84
N GLY A 20 3.47 -26.85 -13.82
CA GLY A 20 4.32 -26.05 -14.72
C GLY A 20 4.38 -24.54 -14.55
N GLY A 21 4.04 -23.97 -13.40
CA GLY A 21 4.26 -22.53 -13.12
C GLY A 21 5.68 -22.29 -12.58
N SER A 22 6.47 -21.46 -13.27
CA SER A 22 7.75 -20.94 -12.78
C SER A 22 7.65 -20.51 -11.31
N ASN A 23 8.42 -21.18 -10.45
CA ASN A 23 8.46 -20.96 -9.00
C ASN A 23 9.30 -19.71 -8.66
N ALA A 24 9.11 -18.64 -9.44
CA ALA A 24 9.92 -17.44 -9.35
C ALA A 24 9.59 -16.70 -8.05
N LYS A 25 10.52 -16.78 -7.10
CA LYS A 25 10.44 -15.97 -5.89
C LYS A 25 10.62 -14.50 -6.28
N PRO A 26 9.70 -13.64 -5.86
CA PRO A 26 9.87 -12.21 -6.00
C PRO A 26 11.02 -11.72 -5.13
N VAL A 27 11.74 -10.73 -5.65
CA VAL A 27 12.85 -10.06 -4.98
C VAL A 27 12.41 -8.62 -4.77
N VAL A 28 12.25 -8.25 -3.51
CA VAL A 28 11.94 -6.89 -3.08
C VAL A 28 13.20 -6.33 -2.46
N ASP A 29 13.91 -5.51 -3.23
CA ASP A 29 15.05 -4.72 -2.75
C ASP A 29 14.60 -3.26 -2.69
N CYS A 30 14.28 -2.81 -1.49
CA CYS A 30 13.71 -1.50 -1.25
C CYS A 30 14.53 -0.77 -0.20
N GLU A 31 15.19 0.30 -0.65
CA GLU A 31 15.71 1.35 0.21
C GLU A 31 14.76 2.55 0.14
N ALA A 32 14.82 3.41 1.14
CA ALA A 32 13.88 4.51 1.26
C ALA A 32 13.82 5.45 0.03
N ARG A 33 14.87 5.53 -0.80
CA ARG A 33 14.87 6.32 -2.06
C ARG A 33 14.74 5.49 -3.33
N LYS A 34 15.00 4.18 -3.28
CA LYS A 34 15.11 3.33 -4.47
C LYS A 34 14.31 2.06 -4.27
N MET A 35 13.53 1.73 -5.29
CA MET A 35 12.71 0.55 -5.26
C MET A 35 13.07 -0.34 -6.45
N HIS A 36 13.43 -1.58 -6.15
CA HIS A 36 13.70 -2.62 -7.12
C HIS A 36 12.82 -3.81 -6.75
N VAL A 37 11.63 -3.88 -7.35
CA VAL A 37 10.71 -5.00 -7.15
C VAL A 37 10.68 -5.85 -8.40
N ARG A 38 11.03 -7.13 -8.25
CA ARG A 38 11.01 -8.14 -9.31
C ARG A 38 10.10 -9.28 -8.91
N TRP A 39 9.41 -9.85 -9.89
CA TRP A 39 8.60 -11.04 -9.69
C TRP A 39 8.47 -11.78 -11.00
N GLY A 40 8.81 -13.07 -11.06
CA GLY A 40 8.61 -13.87 -12.29
C GLY A 40 9.48 -13.50 -13.48
N SER A 41 10.05 -12.29 -13.51
CA SER A 41 10.67 -11.65 -14.65
C SER A 41 12.14 -11.33 -14.41
N PRO A 42 12.99 -11.38 -15.45
CA PRO A 42 14.33 -10.83 -15.42
C PRO A 42 14.36 -9.30 -15.20
N GLU A 43 13.27 -8.58 -15.51
CA GLU A 43 13.19 -7.13 -15.33
C GLU A 43 12.32 -6.73 -14.12
N PRO A 44 12.72 -5.69 -13.37
CA PRO A 44 11.93 -5.15 -12.26
C PRO A 44 10.67 -4.44 -12.74
N TRP A 45 9.57 -4.72 -12.07
CA TRP A 45 8.28 -4.06 -12.24
C TRP A 45 8.26 -2.65 -11.68
N LEU A 46 8.95 -2.42 -10.56
CA LEU A 46 9.17 -1.11 -9.99
C LEU A 46 10.67 -0.90 -9.93
N ARG A 47 11.13 0.23 -10.48
CA ARG A 47 12.55 0.51 -10.67
C ARG A 47 12.86 1.98 -10.46
N GLY A 48 14.04 2.24 -9.92
CA GLY A 48 14.55 3.61 -9.81
C GLY A 48 13.94 4.35 -8.62
N PRO A 49 13.92 5.69 -8.69
CA PRO A 49 13.60 6.49 -7.53
C PRO A 49 12.10 6.48 -7.21
N TRP A 50 11.78 6.43 -5.91
CA TRP A 50 10.46 6.78 -5.41
C TRP A 50 10.56 8.15 -4.74
N LEU A 51 10.04 9.16 -5.42
CA LEU A 51 10.14 10.57 -5.05
C LEU A 51 8.82 11.07 -4.51
N THR A 52 8.90 11.94 -3.49
CA THR A 52 7.74 12.57 -2.88
C THR A 52 8.06 14.03 -2.62
N ALA A 53 7.40 14.91 -3.34
CA ALA A 53 7.46 16.35 -3.15
C ALA A 53 6.27 16.78 -2.28
N VAL A 54 6.53 17.60 -1.26
CA VAL A 54 5.50 18.10 -0.34
C VAL A 54 5.65 19.61 -0.25
N ALA A 55 4.54 20.34 -0.35
CA ALA A 55 4.48 21.77 -0.12
C ALA A 55 3.40 22.10 0.92
N ARG A 56 3.66 23.13 1.73
CA ARG A 56 2.71 23.66 2.73
C ARG A 56 2.41 25.11 2.39
N HIS A 57 1.14 25.45 2.18
CA HIS A 57 0.73 26.75 1.64
C HIS A 57 1.58 27.14 0.42
N GLU A 58 1.75 26.19 -0.51
CA GLU A 58 2.51 26.35 -1.76
C GLU A 58 4.01 26.57 -1.60
N THR A 59 4.52 26.58 -0.36
CA THR A 59 5.96 26.60 -0.09
C THR A 59 6.50 25.18 -0.05
N PRO A 60 7.41 24.80 -0.96
CA PRO A 60 8.02 23.47 -0.96
C PRO A 60 8.77 23.20 0.34
N LEU A 61 8.61 21.98 0.86
CA LEU A 61 9.38 21.50 1.99
C LEU A 61 10.66 20.83 1.51
N VAL A 62 11.73 21.02 2.28
CA VAL A 62 13.06 20.46 1.96
C VAL A 62 13.45 19.40 2.99
N PRO A 63 14.12 18.31 2.58
CA PRO A 63 14.69 17.34 3.51
C PRO A 63 15.63 18.00 4.53
N ARG A 64 15.54 17.55 5.78
CA ARG A 64 16.39 17.97 6.91
C ARG A 64 17.10 16.80 7.59
N SER A 65 16.72 15.57 7.26
CA SER A 65 17.44 14.36 7.61
C SER A 65 17.55 13.46 6.37
N ASP A 66 18.38 12.43 6.45
CA ASP A 66 18.25 11.28 5.58
C ASP A 66 17.06 10.42 5.98
N TRP A 67 16.80 9.38 5.18
CA TRP A 67 15.81 8.38 5.52
C TRP A 67 16.36 7.41 6.56
N GLU A 68 15.63 7.24 7.64
CA GLU A 68 15.97 6.34 8.74
C GLU A 68 14.97 5.17 8.77
N PRO A 69 15.42 3.91 8.85
CA PRO A 69 14.50 2.78 9.06
C PRO A 69 13.93 2.87 10.48
N ILE A 70 12.61 2.89 10.61
CA ILE A 70 11.90 2.93 11.91
C ILE A 70 11.21 1.60 12.24
N CYS A 71 10.87 0.80 11.23
CA CYS A 71 10.35 -0.54 11.41
C CYS A 71 10.87 -1.46 10.31
N ARG A 72 11.29 -2.67 10.67
CA ARG A 72 11.62 -3.74 9.71
C ARG A 72 11.09 -5.06 10.24
N TYR A 73 10.34 -5.75 9.39
CA TYR A 73 9.79 -7.05 9.68
C TYR A 73 9.88 -7.95 8.46
N ARG A 74 10.29 -9.19 8.69
CA ARG A 74 10.32 -10.23 7.67
C ARG A 74 10.06 -11.57 8.34
N GLU A 75 8.93 -12.18 8.02
CA GLU A 75 8.61 -13.54 8.46
C GLU A 75 7.81 -14.26 7.37
N GLY A 76 8.19 -15.50 7.07
CA GLY A 76 7.52 -16.31 6.04
C GLY A 76 7.50 -15.61 4.68
N GLN A 77 6.30 -15.29 4.19
CA GLN A 77 6.08 -14.56 2.94
C GLN A 77 5.58 -13.13 3.16
N ILE A 78 5.81 -12.56 4.35
CA ILE A 78 5.45 -11.17 4.69
C ILE A 78 6.74 -10.39 4.90
N GLU A 79 6.88 -9.29 4.18
CA GLU A 79 7.95 -8.33 4.39
C GLU A 79 7.34 -6.95 4.59
N HIS A 80 7.80 -6.23 5.60
CA HIS A 80 7.29 -4.91 5.91
C HIS A 80 8.41 -4.00 6.38
N TRP A 81 8.44 -2.79 5.84
CA TRP A 81 9.41 -1.77 6.19
C TRP A 81 8.72 -0.42 6.32
N GLU A 82 9.12 0.31 7.35
CA GLU A 82 8.81 1.71 7.50
C GLU A 82 10.10 2.53 7.59
N TYR A 83 10.14 3.62 6.85
CA TYR A 83 11.22 4.60 6.87
C TYR A 83 10.66 5.98 7.20
N GLU A 84 11.45 6.82 7.85
CA GLU A 84 11.08 8.20 8.16
C GLU A 84 12.14 9.17 7.67
N MET A 85 11.71 10.31 7.15
CA MET A 85 12.53 11.49 6.88
C MET A 85 11.89 12.71 7.52
N ARG A 86 12.70 13.59 8.12
CA ARG A 86 12.26 14.91 8.56
C ARG A 86 12.39 15.90 7.41
N LEU A 87 11.31 16.63 7.15
CA LEU A 87 11.28 17.77 6.26
C LEU A 87 11.38 19.08 7.06
N SER A 88 11.52 20.22 6.36
CA SER A 88 11.48 21.54 6.98
C SER A 88 10.19 21.74 7.78
N HIS A 89 10.27 22.59 8.81
CA HIS A 89 9.18 22.90 9.73
C HIS A 89 8.65 21.71 10.55
N GLY A 90 9.48 20.69 10.79
CA GLY A 90 9.16 19.58 11.69
C GLY A 90 8.12 18.59 11.15
N VAL A 91 7.85 18.65 9.84
CA VAL A 91 6.99 17.67 9.15
C VAL A 91 7.75 16.38 8.98
N ARG A 92 7.11 15.24 9.25
CA ARG A 92 7.68 13.92 9.00
C ARG A 92 7.05 13.35 7.74
N LEU A 93 7.89 12.80 6.87
CA LEU A 93 7.49 11.99 5.75
C LEU A 93 7.84 10.54 6.09
N GLN A 94 6.83 9.70 6.26
CA GLN A 94 7.02 8.28 6.50
C GLN A 94 6.68 7.48 5.24
N ARG A 95 7.44 6.44 4.98
CA ARG A 95 7.27 5.55 3.84
C ARG A 95 7.01 4.16 4.34
N GLN A 96 5.90 3.57 3.92
CA GLN A 96 5.49 2.22 4.26
C GLN A 96 5.57 1.33 3.02
N ILE A 97 6.23 0.19 3.15
CA ILE A 97 6.33 -0.85 2.14
C ILE A 97 5.89 -2.15 2.80
N THR A 98 4.78 -2.71 2.37
CA THR A 98 4.31 -4.03 2.81
C THR A 98 4.19 -4.95 1.61
N TYR A 99 4.86 -6.08 1.68
CA TYR A 99 4.86 -7.10 0.66
C TYR A 99 4.27 -8.40 1.24
N LEU A 100 3.18 -8.86 0.64
CA LEU A 100 2.48 -10.10 1.01
C LEU A 100 2.68 -11.10 -0.12
N GLY A 101 3.72 -11.90 -0.05
CA GLY A 101 4.09 -12.80 -1.14
C GLY A 101 3.18 -13.99 -1.34
N ARG A 102 2.59 -14.52 -0.27
CA ARG A 102 1.53 -15.52 -0.40
C ARG A 102 0.34 -14.98 -1.17
N ASP A 103 0.08 -13.69 -1.06
CA ASP A 103 -1.05 -12.99 -1.67
C ASP A 103 -0.69 -12.28 -2.97
N GLY A 104 0.58 -12.09 -3.29
CA GLY A 104 0.99 -11.34 -4.49
C GLY A 104 0.50 -9.90 -4.44
N VAL A 105 0.62 -9.29 -3.26
CA VAL A 105 0.26 -7.89 -3.01
C VAL A 105 1.51 -7.15 -2.59
N LEU A 106 1.76 -6.02 -3.24
CA LEU A 106 2.69 -5.02 -2.77
C LEU A 106 1.90 -3.75 -2.46
N PHE A 107 1.96 -3.32 -1.21
CA PHE A 107 1.36 -2.11 -0.71
C PHE A 107 2.47 -1.10 -0.42
N LEU A 108 2.39 0.05 -1.06
CA LEU A 108 3.29 1.18 -0.86
C LEU A 108 2.48 2.35 -0.34
N ALA A 109 3.02 3.13 0.57
CA ALA A 109 2.39 4.39 0.94
C ALA A 109 3.41 5.40 1.42
N ASP A 110 3.13 6.67 1.18
CA ASP A 110 3.75 7.76 1.93
C ASP A 110 2.73 8.35 2.90
N ALA A 111 3.16 8.67 4.11
CA ALA A 111 2.40 9.40 5.11
C ALA A 111 3.07 10.75 5.37
N ILE A 112 2.33 11.83 5.25
CA ILE A 112 2.74 13.16 5.67
C ILE A 112 2.19 13.36 7.07
N LEU A 113 3.05 13.64 8.05
CA LEU A 113 2.66 13.82 9.45
C LEU A 113 3.14 15.19 9.94
N SER A 114 2.21 16.04 10.35
CA SER A 114 2.46 17.37 10.89
C SER A 114 1.69 17.55 12.19
N THR A 115 2.28 18.26 13.15
CA THR A 115 1.58 18.67 14.36
C THR A 115 0.64 19.86 14.12
N ARG A 116 0.68 20.49 12.93
CA ARG A 116 -0.14 21.65 12.55
C ARG A 116 -1.07 21.31 11.39
N ARG A 117 -2.33 21.74 11.51
CA ARG A 117 -3.28 21.72 10.40
C ARG A 117 -2.89 22.80 9.38
N ALA A 118 -2.87 22.46 8.11
CA ALA A 118 -2.54 23.37 7.01
C ALA A 118 -3.15 22.88 5.69
N CYS A 119 -3.03 23.68 4.64
CA CYS A 119 -3.24 23.27 3.26
C CYS A 119 -1.93 22.73 2.68
N TRP A 120 -2.00 21.58 2.04
CA TRP A 120 -0.86 20.85 1.52
C TRP A 120 -1.02 20.61 0.03
N ALA A 121 0.10 20.48 -0.66
CA ALA A 121 0.19 19.86 -1.97
C ALA A 121 1.24 18.75 -1.90
N VAL A 122 0.93 17.61 -2.50
CA VAL A 122 1.81 16.44 -2.53
C VAL A 122 1.83 15.86 -3.93
N GLU A 123 3.02 15.50 -4.38
CA GLU A 123 3.23 14.77 -5.62
C GLU A 123 4.19 13.61 -5.34
N VAL A 124 3.81 12.43 -5.81
CA VAL A 124 4.56 11.20 -5.67
C VAL A 124 4.85 10.67 -7.07
N ALA A 125 6.07 10.21 -7.30
CA ALA A 125 6.50 9.60 -8.55
C ALA A 125 7.33 8.35 -8.28
N CYS A 126 7.07 7.28 -9.01
CA CYS A 126 7.90 6.08 -9.00
C CYS A 126 8.14 5.56 -10.41
N GLY A 127 9.34 5.01 -10.65
CA GLY A 127 9.64 4.36 -11.92
C GLY A 127 9.01 2.98 -12.02
N ILE A 128 8.47 2.66 -13.18
CA ILE A 128 7.82 1.38 -13.50
C ILE A 128 8.53 0.67 -14.65
N GLY A 129 8.49 -0.65 -14.63
CA GLY A 129 9.02 -1.52 -15.66
C GLY A 129 8.01 -1.76 -16.79
N PRO A 130 8.47 -2.33 -17.92
CA PRO A 130 7.57 -2.79 -18.96
C PRO A 130 6.62 -3.88 -18.41
N GLY A 131 5.35 -3.82 -18.82
CA GLY A 131 4.31 -4.76 -18.36
C GLY A 131 3.46 -4.31 -17.16
N VAL A 132 3.75 -3.13 -16.58
CA VAL A 132 2.87 -2.46 -15.60
C VAL A 132 1.71 -1.77 -16.33
N LEU A 133 0.47 -2.05 -15.92
CA LEU A 133 -0.75 -1.59 -16.59
C LEU A 133 -1.76 -1.01 -15.59
N ARG A 134 -2.48 0.05 -16.00
CA ARG A 134 -3.55 0.68 -15.21
C ARG A 134 -4.90 -0.02 -15.44
N ALA A 135 -5.67 -0.28 -14.37
CA ALA A 135 -6.97 -0.97 -14.45
C ALA A 135 -8.13 -0.17 -15.05
N ASP A 136 -8.02 1.15 -15.18
CA ASP A 136 -9.09 1.97 -15.78
C ASP A 136 -8.93 2.12 -17.30
N GLY A 137 -7.87 1.54 -17.88
CA GLY A 137 -7.77 1.33 -19.32
C GLY A 137 -8.58 0.10 -19.76
N PRO A 138 -8.96 -0.02 -21.05
CA PRO A 138 -9.45 -1.28 -21.57
C PRO A 138 -8.43 -2.37 -21.22
N SER A 139 -8.91 -3.53 -20.76
CA SER A 139 -8.05 -4.68 -20.59
C SER A 139 -7.24 -4.85 -21.87
N PRO A 140 -5.90 -5.05 -21.83
CA PRO A 140 -5.15 -5.34 -23.03
C PRO A 140 -5.86 -6.47 -23.77
N ALA A 141 -6.13 -6.25 -25.05
CA ALA A 141 -6.69 -7.28 -25.92
C ALA A 141 -5.80 -8.54 -25.90
N ASP A 142 -4.49 -8.32 -25.70
CA ASP A 142 -3.48 -9.35 -25.51
C ASP A 142 -2.68 -9.09 -24.22
N PRO A 143 -2.72 -9.96 -23.20
CA PRO A 143 -1.78 -9.90 -22.09
C PRO A 143 -0.35 -10.05 -22.62
N PRO A 144 0.66 -9.38 -22.02
CA PRO A 144 2.03 -9.46 -22.51
C PRO A 144 2.49 -10.93 -22.58
N PRO A 145 3.10 -11.37 -23.70
CA PRO A 145 3.53 -12.75 -23.85
C PRO A 145 4.64 -13.05 -22.84
N GLY A 146 4.35 -13.97 -21.92
CA GLY A 146 5.29 -14.49 -20.95
C GLY A 146 4.74 -15.78 -20.36
N ASN A 147 5.57 -16.83 -20.32
CA ASN A 147 5.18 -18.17 -19.86
C ASN A 147 5.01 -18.27 -18.32
N GLY A 148 4.50 -17.21 -17.68
CA GLY A 148 4.24 -17.14 -16.25
C GLY A 148 3.54 -15.85 -15.85
N SER A 149 2.30 -15.96 -15.36
CA SER A 149 1.52 -14.93 -14.65
C SER A 149 1.61 -13.49 -15.19
N ALA A 150 0.71 -13.13 -16.11
CA ALA A 150 0.44 -11.72 -16.39
C ALA A 150 0.05 -11.00 -15.09
N THR A 151 0.90 -10.10 -14.61
CA THR A 151 0.70 -9.37 -13.36
C THR A 151 0.16 -7.98 -13.65
N TRP A 152 -0.94 -7.66 -13.00
CA TRP A 152 -1.68 -6.42 -13.15
C TRP A 152 -1.32 -5.41 -12.07
N LEU A 153 -0.29 -4.63 -12.33
CA LEU A 153 0.16 -3.60 -11.41
C LEU A 153 -0.68 -2.33 -11.56
N THR A 154 -1.88 -2.35 -11.00
CA THR A 154 -2.77 -1.18 -10.94
C THR A 154 -2.54 -0.37 -9.69
N PRO A 155 -1.94 0.83 -9.77
CA PRO A 155 -1.92 1.75 -8.64
C PRO A 155 -3.35 2.14 -8.31
N LEU A 156 -3.82 1.68 -7.15
CA LEU A 156 -5.05 2.17 -6.55
C LEU A 156 -4.66 3.21 -5.51
N VAL A 157 -5.08 4.46 -5.76
CA VAL A 157 -4.83 5.59 -4.88
C VAL A 157 -6.18 6.17 -4.45
N PRO A 158 -6.48 6.25 -3.15
CA PRO A 158 -7.63 7.00 -2.67
C PRO A 158 -7.39 8.49 -2.89
N THR A 159 -8.21 9.11 -3.72
CA THR A 159 -8.23 10.58 -3.88
C THR A 159 -9.11 11.27 -2.85
N GLU A 160 -9.87 10.54 -2.04
CA GLU A 160 -10.84 11.12 -1.09
C GLU A 160 -10.21 11.90 0.07
N ASN A 161 -8.92 11.68 0.35
CA ASN A 161 -8.15 12.49 1.28
C ASN A 161 -7.54 13.71 0.60
N LEU A 162 -7.65 13.77 -0.71
CA LEU A 162 -7.19 14.85 -1.55
C LEU A 162 -8.41 15.63 -2.05
N ASP A 163 -8.18 16.87 -2.48
CA ASP A 163 -9.22 17.68 -3.09
C ASP A 163 -9.83 16.91 -4.28
N PRO A 164 -11.15 17.02 -4.54
CA PRO A 164 -11.79 16.30 -5.64
C PRO A 164 -11.21 16.62 -7.03
N GLU A 165 -10.55 17.76 -7.15
CA GLU A 165 -9.80 18.18 -8.35
C GLU A 165 -8.39 17.55 -8.43
N ALA A 166 -8.02 16.70 -7.47
CA ALA A 166 -6.77 15.96 -7.50
C ALA A 166 -6.68 15.13 -8.78
N ASP A 167 -5.57 15.29 -9.49
CA ASP A 167 -5.28 14.52 -10.69
C ASP A 167 -5.37 13.02 -10.37
N SER A 168 -6.16 12.30 -11.16
CA SER A 168 -6.16 10.84 -11.14
C SER A 168 -4.72 10.33 -11.36
N PRO A 169 -4.29 9.24 -10.71
CA PRO A 169 -2.95 8.70 -10.87
C PRO A 169 -2.57 8.54 -12.34
N LYS A 170 -1.49 9.17 -12.80
CA LYS A 170 -1.04 9.11 -14.19
C LYS A 170 -0.02 7.99 -14.33
N ILE A 171 -0.25 7.07 -15.27
CA ILE A 171 0.76 6.07 -15.66
C ILE A 171 1.24 6.42 -17.05
N GLY A 172 2.51 6.81 -17.15
CA GLY A 172 3.20 7.08 -18.41
C GLY A 172 4.16 5.94 -18.80
N SER A 173 4.91 6.14 -19.88
CA SER A 173 5.93 5.19 -20.33
C SER A 173 7.11 5.15 -19.36
N GLY A 174 7.02 4.31 -18.33
CA GLY A 174 8.11 4.06 -17.38
C GLY A 174 8.03 4.83 -16.07
N THR A 175 6.99 5.64 -15.84
CA THR A 175 6.75 6.34 -14.56
C THR A 175 5.28 6.30 -14.19
N ALA A 176 4.98 6.10 -12.91
CA ALA A 176 3.66 6.36 -12.33
C ALA A 176 3.74 7.58 -11.41
N THR A 177 2.79 8.51 -11.54
CA THR A 177 2.67 9.70 -10.69
C THR A 177 1.28 9.81 -10.10
N TRP A 178 1.20 10.28 -8.85
CA TRP A 178 -0.07 10.55 -8.18
C TRP A 178 0.15 11.61 -7.11
N GLY A 179 -0.92 12.25 -6.68
CA GLY A 179 -0.81 13.35 -5.75
C GLY A 179 -2.05 14.20 -5.77
N GLY A 180 -2.01 15.30 -5.05
CA GLY A 180 -3.12 16.23 -4.94
C GLY A 180 -2.91 17.20 -3.80
N ARG A 181 -3.97 17.91 -3.46
CA ARG A 181 -4.00 18.87 -2.37
C ARG A 181 -4.86 18.34 -1.24
N PHE A 182 -4.59 18.71 0.01
CA PHE A 182 -5.46 18.36 1.13
C PHE A 182 -5.36 19.38 2.25
N GLU A 183 -6.36 19.40 3.13
CA GLU A 183 -6.34 20.21 4.35
C GLU A 183 -6.42 19.33 5.60
N GLY A 184 -5.38 19.37 6.44
CA GLY A 184 -5.30 18.48 7.60
C GLY A 184 -3.96 18.56 8.32
N ARG A 185 -3.80 17.72 9.34
CA ARG A 185 -2.51 17.49 10.02
C ARG A 185 -1.68 16.40 9.36
N ALA A 186 -2.34 15.49 8.66
CA ALA A 186 -1.73 14.35 8.04
C ALA A 186 -2.49 13.90 6.81
N ALA A 187 -1.79 13.18 5.94
CA ALA A 187 -2.39 12.44 4.84
C ALA A 187 -1.63 11.14 4.64
N PHE A 188 -2.32 10.16 4.08
CA PHE A 188 -1.76 8.87 3.72
C PHE A 188 -2.09 8.59 2.26
N LEU A 189 -1.04 8.32 1.48
CA LEU A 189 -1.08 8.18 0.03
C LEU A 189 -0.70 6.77 -0.38
N PRO A 190 -1.60 5.78 -0.17
CA PRO A 190 -1.31 4.41 -0.54
C PRO A 190 -1.39 4.21 -2.05
N CYS A 191 -0.61 3.26 -2.52
CA CYS A 191 -0.53 2.75 -3.87
C CYS A 191 -0.33 1.24 -3.76
N VAL A 192 -1.27 0.48 -4.32
CA VAL A 192 -1.22 -0.98 -4.24
C VAL A 192 -0.96 -1.58 -5.60
N PHE A 193 -0.30 -2.71 -5.59
CA PHE A 193 0.18 -3.45 -6.73
C PHE A 193 -0.24 -4.91 -6.55
N LEU A 194 -0.98 -5.47 -7.50
CA LEU A 194 -1.64 -6.76 -7.36
C LEU A 194 -1.19 -7.73 -8.46
N THR A 195 -0.94 -8.99 -8.11
CA THR A 195 -0.73 -10.05 -9.11
C THR A 195 -2.05 -10.75 -9.37
N ALA A 196 -2.47 -10.82 -10.63
CA ALA A 196 -3.57 -11.68 -11.05
C ALA A 196 -3.06 -13.12 -11.21
N ARG A 197 -3.79 -14.08 -10.66
CA ARG A 197 -3.43 -15.51 -10.58
C ARG A 197 -4.37 -16.41 -11.35
N SER A 198 -5.52 -15.89 -11.75
CA SER A 198 -6.53 -16.62 -12.52
C SER A 198 -7.07 -15.75 -13.65
N GLU A 199 -7.75 -16.38 -14.61
CA GLU A 199 -8.45 -15.66 -15.69
C GLU A 199 -9.54 -14.73 -15.14
N ALA A 200 -10.29 -15.20 -14.13
CA ALA A 200 -11.30 -14.39 -13.48
C ALA A 200 -10.71 -13.11 -12.85
N GLU A 201 -9.54 -13.20 -12.24
CA GLU A 201 -8.84 -12.02 -11.71
C GLU A 201 -8.32 -11.09 -12.80
N ARG A 202 -7.85 -11.63 -13.94
CA ARG A 202 -7.42 -10.81 -15.09
C ARG A 202 -8.57 -10.03 -15.72
N GLN A 203 -9.78 -10.59 -15.67
CA GLN A 203 -10.99 -9.98 -16.22
C GLN A 203 -11.75 -9.10 -15.22
N SER A 204 -11.35 -9.12 -13.94
CA SER A 204 -12.01 -8.35 -12.88
C SER A 204 -11.22 -7.08 -12.59
N PRO A 205 -11.78 -5.88 -12.82
CA PRO A 205 -11.14 -4.66 -12.38
C PRO A 205 -11.03 -4.66 -10.84
N PRO A 206 -9.85 -4.37 -10.27
CA PRO A 206 -9.72 -4.30 -8.83
C PRO A 206 -10.54 -3.13 -8.27
N LEU A 207 -11.13 -3.34 -7.10
CA LEU A 207 -11.93 -2.34 -6.40
C LEU A 207 -11.16 -1.80 -5.20
N TRP A 208 -11.14 -0.49 -5.07
CA TRP A 208 -10.68 0.22 -3.89
C TRP A 208 -11.87 0.91 -3.21
N ARG A 209 -11.96 0.75 -1.90
CA ARG A 209 -12.94 1.45 -1.06
C ARG A 209 -12.28 1.90 0.20
N SER A 210 -12.52 3.11 0.61
CA SER A 210 -12.15 3.52 1.95
C SER A 210 -13.27 3.19 2.91
N LEU A 211 -12.85 2.97 4.15
CA LEU A 211 -13.69 2.47 5.20
C LEU A 211 -13.83 3.56 6.24
N THR A 212 -15.05 3.72 6.77
CA THR A 212 -15.27 4.55 7.94
C THR A 212 -14.49 3.99 9.11
N VAL A 213 -13.59 4.81 9.65
CA VAL A 213 -12.89 4.53 10.90
C VAL A 213 -13.62 5.28 12.01
N THR A 214 -13.85 4.61 13.13
CA THR A 214 -14.49 5.20 14.30
C THR A 214 -13.62 5.04 15.54
N GLU A 215 -13.75 5.95 16.47
CA GLU A 215 -13.14 5.89 17.79
C GLU A 215 -14.21 6.28 18.81
N ARG A 216 -14.45 5.45 19.82
CA ARG A 216 -15.52 5.66 20.83
C ARG A 216 -16.90 5.94 20.20
N GLY A 217 -17.21 5.25 19.10
CA GLY A 217 -18.49 5.37 18.39
C GLY A 217 -18.64 6.63 17.52
N GLN A 218 -17.60 7.44 17.38
CA GLN A 218 -17.59 8.63 16.51
C GLN A 218 -16.67 8.40 15.31
N VAL A 219 -17.08 8.87 14.13
CA VAL A 219 -16.22 8.85 12.94
C VAL A 219 -15.01 9.74 13.18
N VAL A 220 -13.81 9.24 12.92
CA VAL A 220 -12.58 10.04 12.99
C VAL A 220 -12.25 10.65 11.64
N ALA A 221 -11.56 11.79 11.66
CA ALA A 221 -11.10 12.44 10.45
C ALA A 221 -9.99 11.63 9.77
N ALA A 222 -9.85 11.78 8.45
CA ALA A 222 -8.84 11.09 7.67
C ALA A 222 -7.39 11.50 8.02
N ASP A 223 -7.18 12.65 8.67
CA ASP A 223 -5.87 13.04 9.20
C ASP A 223 -5.58 12.45 10.59
N THR A 224 -6.50 11.65 11.13
CA THR A 224 -6.36 10.92 12.40
C THR A 224 -6.10 9.44 12.16
N ALA A 225 -6.90 8.79 11.31
CA ALA A 225 -6.70 7.41 10.90
C ALA A 225 -7.46 7.12 9.60
N VAL A 226 -6.97 6.14 8.85
CA VAL A 226 -7.59 5.68 7.60
C VAL A 226 -7.63 4.17 7.55
N ALA A 227 -8.65 3.64 6.87
CA ALA A 227 -8.71 2.23 6.52
C ALA A 227 -9.23 2.06 5.09
N TYR A 228 -8.72 1.05 4.41
CA TYR A 228 -9.05 0.76 3.02
C TYR A 228 -9.33 -0.72 2.84
N ARG A 229 -10.29 -1.02 1.97
CA ARG A 229 -10.54 -2.35 1.43
C ARG A 229 -10.12 -2.38 -0.03
N VAL A 230 -9.27 -3.34 -0.36
CA VAL A 230 -8.85 -3.65 -1.72
C VAL A 230 -9.40 -5.00 -2.11
N GLN A 231 -9.98 -5.12 -3.29
CA GLN A 231 -10.57 -6.36 -3.77
C GLN A 231 -10.14 -6.64 -5.21
N LEU A 232 -9.76 -7.88 -5.49
CA LEU A 232 -9.53 -8.41 -6.84
C LEU A 232 -10.27 -9.75 -6.96
N ALA A 233 -11.34 -9.76 -7.76
CA ALA A 233 -12.29 -10.87 -7.82
C ALA A 233 -12.75 -11.31 -6.40
N ALA A 234 -12.43 -12.54 -6.01
CA ALA A 234 -12.79 -13.11 -4.70
C ALA A 234 -11.79 -12.77 -3.58
N ARG A 235 -10.58 -12.30 -3.90
CA ARG A 235 -9.57 -11.95 -2.89
C ARG A 235 -9.76 -10.52 -2.42
N GLN A 236 -9.64 -10.32 -1.12
CA GLN A 236 -9.86 -9.04 -0.48
C GLN A 236 -8.85 -8.83 0.64
N TRP A 237 -8.38 -7.59 0.75
CA TRP A 237 -7.45 -7.15 1.77
C TRP A 237 -7.96 -5.90 2.45
N VAL A 238 -7.57 -5.73 3.71
CA VAL A 238 -7.80 -4.51 4.47
C VAL A 238 -6.47 -3.93 4.91
N PHE A 239 -6.36 -2.61 4.81
CA PHE A 239 -5.21 -1.83 5.26
C PHE A 239 -5.72 -0.77 6.22
N TYR A 240 -5.08 -0.62 7.37
CA TYR A 240 -5.35 0.43 8.34
C TYR A 240 -4.04 1.14 8.67
N ARG A 241 -4.13 2.47 8.84
CA ARG A 241 -3.04 3.31 9.34
C ARG A 241 -3.57 4.35 10.31
N SER A 242 -2.97 4.41 11.49
CA SER A 242 -3.06 5.54 12.42
C SER A 242 -2.13 6.66 11.94
N LEU A 243 -2.62 7.89 11.94
CA LEU A 243 -1.87 9.09 11.55
C LEU A 243 -1.71 10.08 12.71
N ALA A 244 -2.54 9.95 13.73
CA ALA A 244 -2.38 10.55 15.04
C ALA A 244 -1.88 9.49 16.05
N ALA A 245 -1.81 9.87 17.33
CA ALA A 245 -1.58 8.91 18.40
C ALA A 245 -2.56 7.72 18.27
N PRO A 246 -2.09 6.46 18.33
CA PRO A 246 -2.97 5.31 18.28
C PRO A 246 -4.03 5.35 19.38
N GLY A 247 -5.23 4.95 19.01
CA GLY A 247 -6.38 4.80 19.91
C GLY A 247 -7.08 3.50 19.55
N ASN A 248 -7.99 3.03 20.42
CA ASN A 248 -8.82 1.87 20.09
C ASN A 248 -9.86 2.26 19.03
N ARG A 249 -9.56 1.95 17.76
CA ARG A 249 -10.37 2.34 16.61
C ARG A 249 -11.04 1.14 15.97
N ALA A 250 -12.27 1.35 15.52
CA ALA A 250 -13.08 0.35 14.87
C ALA A 250 -13.26 0.66 13.37
N PHE A 251 -13.11 -0.36 12.52
CA PHE A 251 -13.41 -0.31 11.10
C PHE A 251 -13.86 -1.70 10.64
N LEU A 252 -14.95 -1.79 9.88
CA LEU A 252 -15.43 -3.05 9.30
C LEU A 252 -15.58 -4.20 10.31
N GLY A 253 -16.02 -3.88 11.54
CA GLY A 253 -16.17 -4.85 12.63
C GLY A 253 -14.87 -5.28 13.32
N CYS A 254 -13.71 -4.79 12.88
CA CYS A 254 -12.42 -4.95 13.55
C CYS A 254 -12.23 -3.82 14.56
N ASN A 255 -11.77 -4.13 15.78
CA ASN A 255 -11.29 -3.16 16.77
C ASN A 255 -9.78 -3.33 16.92
N PHE A 256 -9.02 -2.26 16.73
CA PHE A 256 -7.56 -2.29 16.70
C PHE A 256 -6.96 -1.04 17.37
N ALA A 257 -5.89 -1.23 18.12
CA ALA A 257 -5.23 -0.17 18.90
C ALA A 257 -3.75 0.07 18.54
N GLY A 258 -3.29 -0.45 17.39
CA GLY A 258 -1.92 -0.26 16.91
C GLY A 258 -1.77 0.86 15.87
N GLU A 259 -0.58 0.93 15.28
CA GLU A 259 -0.22 1.92 14.25
C GLU A 259 -0.69 1.50 12.86
N SER A 260 -0.47 0.24 12.50
CA SER A 260 -0.83 -0.30 11.19
C SER A 260 -1.41 -1.70 11.32
N LEU A 261 -2.39 -2.01 10.47
CA LEU A 261 -2.87 -3.38 10.30
C LEU A 261 -2.98 -3.67 8.81
N VAL A 262 -2.49 -4.84 8.41
CA VAL A 262 -2.75 -5.43 7.09
C VAL A 262 -3.40 -6.77 7.32
N GLY A 263 -4.53 -7.01 6.66
CA GLY A 263 -5.32 -8.22 6.87
C GLY A 263 -6.05 -8.69 5.64
N THR A 264 -6.66 -9.87 5.77
CA THR A 264 -7.60 -10.46 4.81
C THR A 264 -8.96 -10.63 5.49
N PHE A 265 -9.90 -11.22 4.76
CA PHE A 265 -11.24 -11.51 5.26
C PHE A 265 -11.38 -13.02 5.52
N GLY A 266 -11.56 -13.37 6.80
CA GLY A 266 -11.89 -14.71 7.24
C GLY A 266 -13.39 -14.86 7.57
N LYS A 267 -13.79 -16.06 8.01
CA LYS A 267 -15.18 -16.36 8.40
C LYS A 267 -15.72 -15.48 9.54
N LYS A 268 -14.82 -14.94 10.38
CA LYS A 268 -15.14 -14.13 11.57
C LYS A 268 -14.89 -12.63 11.35
N GLY A 269 -14.64 -12.19 10.13
CA GLY A 269 -14.28 -10.79 9.81
C GLY A 269 -12.82 -10.63 9.44
N VAL A 270 -12.21 -9.50 9.79
CA VAL A 270 -10.81 -9.21 9.47
C VAL A 270 -9.88 -10.22 10.17
N ALA A 271 -9.05 -10.89 9.38
CA ALA A 271 -7.96 -11.75 9.84
C ALA A 271 -6.63 -11.04 9.58
N ALA A 272 -5.93 -10.64 10.64
CA ALA A 272 -4.67 -9.93 10.53
C ALA A 272 -3.58 -10.82 9.91
N LEU A 273 -2.86 -10.26 8.95
CA LEU A 273 -1.61 -10.81 8.40
C LEU A 273 -0.39 -10.14 9.03
N LEU A 274 -0.51 -8.84 9.32
CA LEU A 274 0.53 -8.01 9.94
C LEU A 274 -0.13 -6.99 10.86
N GLU A 275 0.41 -6.86 12.06
CA GLU A 275 0.07 -5.80 13.01
C GLU A 275 1.34 -5.08 13.45
N VAL A 276 1.32 -3.76 13.36
CA VAL A 276 2.39 -2.88 13.87
C VAL A 276 1.84 -2.14 15.08
N GLN A 277 2.56 -2.22 16.20
CA GLN A 277 2.19 -1.62 17.47
C GLN A 277 3.31 -0.69 17.95
N LEU A 278 2.95 0.41 18.59
CA LEU A 278 3.89 1.26 19.31
C LEU A 278 4.63 0.44 20.37
N GLU A 279 5.93 0.74 20.54
CA GLU A 279 6.62 0.37 21.77
C GLU A 279 6.20 1.36 22.86
N GLU A 280 5.73 0.84 23.99
CA GLU A 280 5.43 1.62 25.19
C GLU A 280 6.69 2.16 25.86
#